data_AF-A0A954QYT2-F1
#
_entry.id   AF-A0A954QYT2-F1
#
_cell.length_a   1.000
_cell.length_b   1.000
_cell.length_c   1.000
_cell.angle_alpha   90.00
_cell.angle_beta   90.00
_cell.angle_gamma   90.00
#
_symmetry.space_group_name_H-M   'P 1'
#
loop_
_entity.id
_entity.type
_entity.pdbx_description
1 polymer ?
#
loop_
_entity_poly.entity_id
_entity_poly.type
_entity_poly.pdbx_seq_one_letter_code
_entity_poly.pdbx_strand_id
1 'polypeptide(L)'
;MGELFNSPHEWTGLVSERLIDFIRVHISQVGGLTMARKMAAMCEFFGLRTAWYGPGDVSPVGHAANVHIDLAVPNFGIQEA
;
A
#
# COMPACT_ATOMS: atom_id res chain seq x y z
N MET A 1 2.73 7.22 5.51
CA MET A 1 2.34 6.50 6.75
C MET A 1 1.75 5.15 6.38
N GLY A 2 1.70 4.20 7.31
CA GLY A 2 0.81 3.04 7.19
C GLY A 2 1.41 1.65 7.37
N GLU A 3 2.71 1.52 7.66
CA GLU A 3 3.36 0.21 7.88
C GLU A 3 2.70 -0.65 8.97
N LEU A 4 2.10 -0.01 9.98
CA LEU A 4 1.39 -0.68 11.07
C LEU A 4 -0.11 -0.91 10.81
N PHE A 5 -0.67 -0.35 9.74
CA PHE A 5 -2.11 -0.40 9.50
C PHE A 5 -2.55 -1.82 9.09
N ASN A 6 -3.72 -2.22 9.58
CA ASN A 6 -4.37 -3.50 9.28
C ASN A 6 -5.89 -3.37 9.06
N SER A 7 -6.46 -2.17 9.27
CA SER A 7 -7.89 -1.92 9.18
C SER A 7 -8.20 -0.68 8.31
N PRO A 8 -9.22 -0.75 7.42
CA PRO A 8 -9.61 0.39 6.58
C PRO A 8 -9.89 1.68 7.33
N HIS A 9 -10.33 1.56 8.59
CA HIS A 9 -10.62 2.71 9.45
C HIS A 9 -9.38 3.55 9.78
N GLU A 10 -8.17 3.04 9.57
CA GLU A 10 -6.92 3.75 9.84
C GLU A 10 -6.48 4.64 8.66
N TRP A 11 -6.75 4.23 7.41
CA TRP A 11 -6.28 4.98 6.24
C TRP A 11 -7.38 5.75 5.51
N THR A 12 -8.66 5.41 5.66
CA THR A 12 -9.75 6.05 4.89
C THR A 12 -9.76 7.57 5.09
N GLY A 13 -9.73 8.04 6.33
CA GLY A 13 -9.69 9.48 6.65
C GLY A 13 -8.43 10.15 6.13
N LEU A 14 -7.26 9.53 6.35
CA LEU A 14 -5.97 10.05 5.88
C LEU A 14 -5.94 10.24 4.36
N VAL A 15 -6.52 9.31 3.61
CA VAL A 15 -6.59 9.34 2.15
C VAL A 15 -7.63 10.36 1.69
N SER A 16 -8.86 10.32 2.24
CA SER A 16 -9.94 11.22 1.80
C SER A 16 -9.67 12.69 2.10
N GLU A 17 -8.98 12.97 3.19
CA GLU A 17 -8.59 14.32 3.62
C GLU A 17 -7.21 14.73 3.06
N ARG A 18 -6.57 13.88 2.25
CA ARG A 18 -5.26 14.13 1.62
C ARG A 18 -4.17 14.51 2.61
N LEU A 19 -4.11 13.81 3.75
CA LEU A 19 -3.16 14.07 4.84
C LEU A 19 -1.82 13.35 4.66
N ILE A 20 -1.70 12.51 3.63
CA ILE A 20 -0.47 11.80 3.25
C ILE A 20 -0.32 11.78 1.74
N ASP A 21 0.92 11.67 1.25
CA ASP A 21 1.21 11.51 -0.19
C ASP A 21 1.43 10.03 -0.58
N PHE A 22 1.89 9.23 0.39
CA PHE A 22 2.22 7.82 0.20
C PHE A 22 1.61 6.92 1.27
N ILE A 23 0.94 5.87 0.82
CA ILE A 23 0.46 4.76 1.66
C ILE A 23 1.51 3.65 1.72
N ARG A 24 1.91 3.26 2.94
CA ARG A 24 3.08 2.38 3.18
C ARG A 24 2.77 1.06 3.87
N VAL A 25 1.62 0.46 3.57
CA VAL A 25 1.19 -0.74 4.30
C VAL A 25 2.06 -1.97 4.02
N HIS A 26 2.03 -2.92 4.94
CA HIS A 26 2.48 -4.29 4.70
C HIS A 26 1.36 -5.11 4.03
N ILE A 27 1.58 -5.62 2.81
CA ILE A 27 0.52 -6.29 2.02
C ILE A 27 -0.12 -7.47 2.75
N SER A 28 0.66 -8.35 3.39
CA SER A 28 0.07 -9.48 4.15
C SER A 28 -0.73 -9.04 5.39
N GLN A 29 -0.43 -7.87 5.97
CA GLN A 29 -1.08 -7.37 7.18
C GLN A 29 -2.44 -6.73 6.90
N VAL A 30 -2.61 -6.14 5.71
CA VAL A 30 -3.88 -5.50 5.30
C VAL A 30 -4.88 -6.45 4.63
N GLY A 31 -4.58 -7.75 4.56
CA GLY A 31 -5.44 -8.75 3.93
C GLY A 31 -5.08 -9.10 2.48
N GLY A 32 -3.81 -8.94 2.10
CA GLY A 32 -3.25 -9.42 0.84
C GLY A 32 -3.61 -8.55 -0.38
N LEU A 33 -3.32 -9.08 -1.57
CA LEU A 33 -3.46 -8.36 -2.85
C LEU A 33 -4.88 -7.82 -3.09
N THR A 34 -5.91 -8.56 -2.67
CA THR A 34 -7.31 -8.14 -2.84
C THR A 34 -7.59 -6.82 -2.14
N MET A 35 -7.14 -6.65 -0.90
CA MET A 35 -7.32 -5.41 -0.14
C MET A 35 -6.33 -4.34 -0.57
N ALA A 36 -5.06 -4.70 -0.79
CA ALA A 36 -4.04 -3.77 -1.25
C ALA A 36 -4.44 -3.08 -2.58
N ARG A 37 -5.02 -3.82 -3.54
CA ARG A 37 -5.49 -3.27 -4.82
C ARG A 37 -6.68 -2.32 -4.65
N LYS A 38 -7.64 -2.64 -3.77
CA LYS A 38 -8.78 -1.73 -3.47
C LYS A 38 -8.29 -0.43 -2.83
N MET A 39 -7.36 -0.54 -1.89
CA MET A 39 -6.74 0.62 -1.25
C MET A 39 -5.92 1.46 -2.23
N ALA A 40 -5.12 0.83 -3.10
CA ALA A 40 -4.38 1.54 -4.15
C ALA A 40 -5.31 2.34 -5.06
N ALA A 41 -6.44 1.75 -5.48
CA ALA A 41 -7.45 2.44 -6.30
C ALA A 41 -8.12 3.61 -5.55
N MET A 42 -8.38 3.48 -4.25
CA MET A 42 -8.85 4.62 -3.43
C MET A 42 -7.78 5.72 -3.38
N CYS A 43 -6.52 5.35 -3.13
CA CYS A 43 -5.42 6.31 -3.11
C CYS A 43 -5.26 7.03 -4.46
N GLU A 44 -5.35 6.29 -5.56
CA GLU A 44 -5.29 6.82 -6.93
C GLU A 44 -6.35 7.91 -7.15
N PHE A 45 -7.60 7.67 -6.71
CA PHE A 45 -8.68 8.64 -6.83
C PHE A 45 -8.39 9.98 -6.14
N PHE A 46 -7.65 9.94 -5.02
CA PHE A 46 -7.26 11.14 -4.27
C PHE A 46 -5.87 11.69 -4.67
N GLY A 47 -5.20 11.09 -5.66
CA GLY A 47 -3.87 11.51 -6.14
C GLY A 47 -2.70 11.02 -5.30
N LEU A 48 -2.92 10.04 -4.41
CA LEU A 48 -1.91 9.44 -3.56
C LEU A 48 -1.23 8.27 -4.27
N ARG A 49 0.04 8.02 -3.91
CA ARG A 49 0.86 6.96 -4.48
C ARG A 49 1.13 5.83 -3.49
N THR A 50 1.49 4.65 -3.99
CA THR A 50 1.85 3.50 -3.17
C THR A 50 3.35 3.47 -2.84
N ALA A 51 3.69 3.03 -1.63
CA ALA A 51 5.06 2.75 -1.23
C ALA A 51 5.15 1.60 -0.23
N TRP A 52 4.94 0.36 -0.69
CA TRP A 52 4.73 -0.80 0.17
C TRP A 52 5.91 -1.06 1.10
N TYR A 53 5.57 -1.43 2.34
CA TYR A 53 6.54 -1.88 3.34
C TYR A 53 7.31 -3.08 2.80
N GLY A 54 8.64 -2.97 2.80
CA GLY A 54 9.54 -3.96 2.22
C GLY A 54 10.87 -4.21 2.96
N PRO A 55 11.03 -3.99 4.28
CA PRO A 55 12.26 -4.38 4.96
C PRO A 55 12.36 -5.92 5.15
N GLY A 56 13.46 -6.36 5.74
CA GLY A 56 13.87 -7.78 5.76
C GLY A 56 13.00 -8.76 6.57
N ASP A 57 11.95 -8.29 7.24
CA ASP A 57 10.93 -9.13 7.87
C ASP A 57 9.80 -9.53 6.89
N VAL A 58 9.80 -8.99 5.68
CA VAL A 58 8.92 -9.43 4.58
C VAL A 58 9.56 -10.63 3.88
N SER A 59 8.84 -11.75 3.83
CA SER A 59 9.32 -12.95 3.12
C SER A 59 9.55 -12.71 1.62
N PRO A 60 10.38 -13.51 0.93
CA PRO A 60 10.53 -13.43 -0.53
C PRO A 60 9.22 -13.56 -1.30
N VAL A 61 8.24 -14.31 -0.79
CA VAL A 61 6.88 -14.40 -1.36
C VAL A 61 6.15 -13.06 -1.24
N GLY A 62 6.31 -12.37 -0.10
CA GLY A 62 5.79 -11.02 0.12
C GLY A 62 6.42 -10.00 -0.82
N HIS A 63 7.74 -10.03 -0.99
CA HIS A 63 8.42 -9.18 -1.99
C HIS A 63 7.95 -9.46 -3.42
N ALA A 64 7.75 -10.73 -3.78
CA ALA A 64 7.19 -11.06 -5.09
C ALA A 64 5.79 -10.46 -5.26
N ALA A 65 4.94 -10.51 -4.22
CA ALA A 65 3.62 -9.89 -4.24
C ALA A 65 3.69 -8.35 -4.35
N ASN A 66 4.61 -7.70 -3.65
CA ASN A 66 4.86 -6.25 -3.76
C ASN A 66 5.19 -5.88 -5.22
N VAL A 67 6.18 -6.54 -5.83
CA VAL A 67 6.57 -6.25 -7.23
C VAL A 67 5.42 -6.48 -8.22
N HIS A 68 4.60 -7.52 -8.00
CA HIS A 68 3.44 -7.75 -8.87
C HIS A 68 2.42 -6.61 -8.80
N ILE A 69 2.13 -6.09 -7.60
CA ILE A 69 1.18 -4.99 -7.47
C ILE A 69 1.80 -3.66 -7.93
N ASP A 70 3.11 -3.45 -7.75
CA ASP A 70 3.83 -2.27 -8.25
C ASP A 70 3.67 -2.09 -9.76
N LEU A 71 3.79 -3.19 -10.51
CA LEU A 71 3.61 -3.20 -11.96
C LEU A 71 2.14 -3.09 -12.38
N ALA A 72 1.20 -3.39 -11.49
CA ALA A 72 -0.22 -3.48 -11.81
C ALA A 72 -1.02 -2.21 -11.48
N VAL A 73 -0.53 -1.36 -10.56
CA VAL A 73 -1.24 -0.14 -10.14
C VAL A 73 -0.65 1.10 -10.82
N PRO A 74 -1.49 2.00 -11.36
CA PRO A 74 -1.00 3.18 -12.09
C PRO A 74 -0.42 4.25 -11.17
N ASN A 75 -0.80 4.26 -9.89
CA ASN A 75 -0.30 5.18 -8.87
C ASN A 75 0.89 4.60 -8.09
N PHE A 76 1.68 3.72 -8.69
CA PHE A 76 2.93 3.27 -8.10
C PHE A 76 3.85 4.46 -7.79
N GLY A 77 4.36 4.50 -6.56
CA GLY A 77 5.29 5.53 -6.10
C GLY A 77 6.73 5.03 -6.09
N ILE A 78 7.02 4.13 -5.16
CA ILE A 78 8.35 3.53 -4.98
C ILE A 78 8.22 2.21 -4.21
N GLN A 79 9.16 1.28 -4.36
CA GLN A 79 9.21 0.05 -3.55
C GLN A 79 10.37 0.17 -2.54
N GLU A 80 10.07 -0.07 -1.25
CA GLU A 80 11.11 -0.21 -0.22
C GLU A 80 11.84 -1.55 -0.39
N ALA A 81 13.14 -1.53 -0.12
CA ALA A 81 14.05 -2.67 -0.24
C ALA A 81 14.98 -2.76 0.97
#